data_AF-A0A849X5M8-F1
#
_entry.id   AF-A0A849X5M8-F1
#
_cell.length_a   1.000
_cell.length_b   1.000
_cell.length_c   1.000
_cell.angle_alpha   90.00
_cell.angle_beta   90.00
_cell.angle_gamma   90.00
#
_symmetry.space_group_name_H-M   'P 1'
#
loop_
_entity.id
_entity.type
_entity.pdbx_description
1 polymer ?
#
loop_
_entity_poly.entity_id
_entity_poly.type
_entity_poly.pdbx_seq_one_letter_code
_entity_poly.pdbx_strand_id
1 'polypeptide(L)' 'MAKVLVVDDEETIRKLLTAATQRAGHECIAVDDAFRALDAFS' A
#
# COMPACT_ATOMS: atom_id res chain seq x y z
N MET A 1 1.63 -14.93 -4.64
CA MET A 1 1.21 -14.16 -3.46
C MET A 1 2.42 -13.41 -2.93
N ALA A 2 2.33 -12.09 -2.81
CA ALA A 2 3.42 -11.23 -2.33
C ALA A 2 2.86 -10.22 -1.33
N LYS A 3 3.73 -9.67 -0.48
CA LYS A 3 3.40 -8.54 0.39
C LYS A 3 3.81 -7.25 -0.31
N VAL A 4 2.88 -6.31 -0.44
CA VAL A 4 3.06 -5.05 -1.16
C VAL A 4 2.80 -3.89 -0.21
N LEU A 5 3.73 -2.92 -0.19
CA LEU A 5 3.58 -1.66 0.51
C LEU A 5 3.25 -0.57 -0.51
N VAL A 6 2.10 0.07 -0.37
CA VAL A 6 1.66 1.21 -1.17
C VAL A 6 1.90 2.48 -0.36
N VAL A 7 2.73 3.40 -0.89
CA VAL A 7 3.04 4.69 -0.28
C VAL A 7 2.61 5.77 -1.25
N ASP A 8 1.55 6.50 -0.92
CA ASP A 8 1.00 7.56 -1.78
C ASP A 8 0.22 8.55 -0.92
N ASP A 9 0.49 9.85 -1.06
CA ASP A 9 -0.13 10.92 -0.28
C ASP A 9 -1.57 11.19 -0.72
N GLU A 10 -1.90 10.91 -1.99
CA GLU A 10 -3.25 11.08 -2.51
C GLU A 10 -4.14 9.88 -2.13
N GLU A 11 -5.18 10.13 -1.33
CA GLU A 11 -6.08 9.08 -0.83
C GLU A 11 -6.75 8.27 -1.95
N THR A 12 -7.17 8.93 -3.04
CA THR A 12 -7.83 8.29 -4.18
C THR A 12 -6.90 7.28 -4.86
N ILE A 13 -5.65 7.67 -5.11
CA ILE A 13 -4.65 6.82 -5.75
C ILE A 13 -4.27 5.67 -4.83
N ARG A 14 -4.00 5.94 -3.55
CA ARG A 14 -3.68 4.91 -2.55
C ARG A 14 -4.78 3.84 -2.47
N LYS A 15 -6.05 4.24 -2.45
CA LYS A 15 -7.20 3.31 -2.45
C LYS A 15 -7.28 2.50 -3.74
N LEU A 16 -7.09 3.13 -4.90
CA LEU A 16 -7.10 2.46 -6.21
C LEU A 16 -6.02 1.38 -6.28
N LEU A 17 -4.78 1.73 -5.92
CA LEU A 17 -3.62 0.82 -5.94
C LEU A 17 -3.81 -0.33 -4.95
N THR A 18 -4.28 -0.04 -3.74
CA THR A 18 -4.56 -1.07 -2.73
C THR A 18 -5.59 -2.08 -3.23
N ALA A 19 -6.70 -1.60 -3.80
CA ALA A 19 -7.75 -2.47 -4.32
C ALA A 19 -7.29 -3.30 -5.52
N ALA A 20 -6.54 -2.72 -6.45
CA ALA A 20 -5.98 -3.44 -7.59
C ALA A 20 -5.01 -4.55 -7.14
N THR A 21 -4.15 -4.24 -6.18
CA THR A 21 -3.14 -5.15 -5.62
C THR A 21 -3.79 -6.32 -4.87
N GLN A 22 -4.82 -6.04 -4.05
CA GLN A 22 -5.59 -7.07 -3.36
C GLN A 22 -6.38 -7.97 -4.33
N ARG A 23 -7.00 -7.39 -5.38
CA ARG A 23 -7.70 -8.15 -6.43
C ARG A 23 -6.77 -9.11 -7.20
N ALA A 24 -5.49 -8.76 -7.32
CA ALA A 24 -4.47 -9.62 -7.90
C ALA A 24 -3.98 -10.74 -6.95
N GLY A 25 -4.51 -10.82 -5.72
CA GLY A 25 -4.16 -11.87 -4.76
C GLY A 25 -2.88 -11.59 -3.96
N HIS A 26 -2.52 -10.32 -3.81
CA HIS A 26 -1.42 -9.88 -2.94
C HIS A 26 -1.94 -9.37 -1.60
N GLU A 27 -1.14 -9.54 -0.55
CA GLU A 27 -1.35 -8.84 0.72
C GLU A 27 -0.86 -7.41 0.57
N CYS A 28 -1.65 -6.44 1.01
CA CYS A 28 -1.35 -5.02 0.79
C CYS A 28 -1.42 -4.23 2.10
N ILE A 29 -0.38 -3.47 2.39
CA ILE A 29 -0.34 -2.44 3.44
C ILE A 29 -0.25 -1.09 2.72
N ALA A 30 -1.05 -0.12 3.16
CA ALA A 30 -1.11 1.20 2.53
C ALA A 30 -0.87 2.29 3.57
N VAL A 31 0.02 3.22 3.25
CA VAL A 31 0.38 4.37 4.09
C VAL A 31 0.40 5.64 3.24
N ASP A 32 0.16 6.77 3.88
CA ASP A 32 0.04 8.10 3.29
C ASP A 32 1.34 8.93 3.35
N ASP A 33 2.36 8.44 4.06
CA ASP A 33 3.65 9.11 4.17
C ASP A 33 4.83 8.13 4.30
N ALA A 34 6.02 8.64 4.03
CA ALA A 34 7.26 7.86 4.03
C ALA A 34 7.75 7.45 5.43
N PHE A 35 7.38 8.19 6.49
CA PHE A 35 7.77 7.82 7.85
C PHE A 35 7.03 6.57 8.29
N ARG A 36 5.72 6.52 8.06
CA ARG A 36 4.89 5.33 8.30
C ARG A 36 5.31 4.14 7.43
N ALA A 37 5.84 4.41 6.23
CA ALA A 37 6.36 3.36 5.35
C ALA A 37 7.56 2.62 5.96
N LEU A 38 8.42 3.34 6.70
CA LEU A 38 9.57 2.72 7.38
C LEU A 38 9.09 1.74 8.46
N ASP A 39 8.11 2.13 9.28
CA ASP A 39 7.52 1.26 10.31
C ASP A 39 6.84 0.02 9.70
N ALA A 40 6.23 0.17 8.52
CA ALA A 40 5.53 -0.90 7.81
C ALA A 40 6.46 -1.89 7.08
N PHE A 41 7.71 -1.51 6.81
CA PHE A 41 8.70 -2.34 6.13
C PHE A 41 9.65 -3.08 7.09
N SER A 42 9.60 -2.76 8.39
CA SER A 42 10.39 -3.40 9.46
C SER A 42 10.01 -4.84 9.79
#